data_AF-A0A526YG54-F1
#
_entry.id   AF-A0A526YG54-F1
#
_cell.length_a   1.000
_cell.length_b   1.000
_cell.length_c   1.000
_cell.angle_alpha   90.00
_cell.angle_beta   90.00
_cell.angle_gamma   90.00
#
_symmetry.space_group_name_H-M   'P 1'
#
loop_
_entity.id
_entity.type
_entity.pdbx_description
1 polymer ?
#
loop_
_entity_poly.entity_id
_entity_poly.type
_entity_poly.pdbx_seq_one_letter_code
_entity_poly.pdbx_strand_id
1 'polypeptide(L)'
;MAGLDHGRGGGHGTGYSRDELVVSGTNSQAVALVDRWPDWPSPVVVLAGPAGCGKTHLASIWRARAGAVKVDAGRIGDCMASLGARPALIDDVDAGPVDEEGLFHLINAVRGAGSTLLLTARRFPSAWGVRLPDLA
;
A
#
# COMPACT_ATOMS: atom_id res chain seq x y z
N MET A 1 -11.12 40.04 37.90
CA MET A 1 -9.70 39.62 37.91
C MET A 1 -9.63 38.20 38.45
N ALA A 2 -9.58 37.22 37.54
CA ALA A 2 -9.11 35.86 37.78
C ALA A 2 -8.62 35.37 36.40
N GLY A 3 -7.32 35.09 36.31
CA GLY A 3 -6.65 34.74 35.08
C GLY A 3 -6.48 33.24 34.88
N LEU A 4 -5.95 32.95 33.68
CA LEU A 4 -5.10 31.81 33.28
C LEU A 4 -5.79 30.47 32.97
N ASP A 5 -6.00 30.28 31.67
CA ASP A 5 -5.44 29.22 30.82
C ASP A 5 -5.19 27.85 31.46
N HIS A 6 -5.92 26.85 30.97
CA HIS A 6 -5.46 25.46 30.87
C HIS A 6 -5.98 24.89 29.54
N GLY A 7 -5.07 24.74 28.58
CA GLY A 7 -5.33 24.03 27.33
C GLY A 7 -5.63 22.55 27.49
N ARG A 8 -6.24 22.00 26.44
CA ARG A 8 -6.05 20.67 25.82
C ARG A 8 -7.02 20.67 24.63
N GLY A 9 -6.59 20.70 23.37
CA GLY A 9 -5.62 19.77 22.82
C GLY A 9 -6.29 18.42 22.58
N GLY A 10 -7.36 18.38 21.79
CA GLY A 10 -7.98 17.16 21.29
C GLY A 10 -7.52 16.87 19.87
N GLY A 11 -6.27 16.43 19.73
CA GLY A 11 -5.75 15.86 18.50
C GLY A 11 -6.36 14.49 18.20
N HIS A 12 -5.83 13.86 17.15
CA HIS A 12 -6.18 12.54 16.59
C HIS A 12 -7.21 12.56 15.44
N GLY A 13 -6.87 13.26 14.35
CA GLY A 13 -7.02 12.66 13.04
C GLY A 13 -5.76 11.84 12.77
N THR A 14 -5.72 10.60 13.27
CA THR A 14 -4.68 9.64 12.92
C THR A 14 -4.96 9.22 11.47
N GLY A 15 -4.39 10.00 10.56
CA GLY A 15 -4.19 9.61 9.18
C GLY A 15 -2.80 9.01 9.11
N TYR A 16 -2.70 7.79 8.58
CA TYR A 16 -1.45 7.08 8.33
C TYR A 16 -0.33 8.06 7.94
N SER A 17 0.65 8.15 8.82
CA SER A 17 1.86 8.88 8.52
C SER A 17 2.49 8.22 7.29
N ARG A 18 2.92 9.05 6.34
CA ARG A 18 3.62 8.68 5.09
C ARG A 18 4.76 7.67 5.29
N ASP A 19 5.23 7.49 6.53
CA ASP A 19 6.25 6.53 6.95
C ASP A 19 5.90 5.05 6.72
N GLU A 20 4.63 4.66 6.63
CA GLU A 20 4.26 3.25 6.37
C GLU A 20 4.11 2.89 4.89
N LEU A 21 4.07 3.90 4.01
CA LEU A 21 3.90 3.74 2.57
C LEU A 21 5.10 4.35 1.86
N VAL A 22 6.12 3.54 1.56
CA VAL A 22 7.28 4.04 0.80
C VAL A 22 6.84 4.33 -0.62
N VAL A 23 6.78 5.62 -0.94
CA VAL A 23 6.48 6.08 -2.30
C VAL A 23 7.75 6.53 -2.99
N SER A 24 8.01 5.97 -4.17
CA SER A 24 9.14 6.36 -5.00
C SER A 24 8.77 7.47 -5.99
N GLY A 25 9.44 8.63 -5.92
CA GLY A 25 9.27 9.71 -6.90
C GLY A 25 10.06 9.56 -8.20
N THR A 26 11.07 8.68 -8.23
CA THR A 26 12.02 8.52 -9.36
C THR A 26 12.31 7.04 -9.63
N ASN A 27 12.55 6.64 -10.89
CA ASN A 27 12.79 5.24 -11.26
C ASN A 27 13.89 4.54 -10.43
N SER A 28 14.96 5.25 -10.06
CA SER A 28 16.03 4.72 -9.21
C SER A 28 15.59 4.40 -7.78
N GLN A 29 14.69 5.20 -7.19
CA GLN A 29 14.12 4.92 -5.87
C GLN A 29 13.18 3.70 -5.91
N ALA A 30 12.41 3.54 -7.00
CA ALA A 30 11.50 2.41 -7.18
C ALA A 30 12.27 1.10 -7.31
N VAL A 31 13.36 1.11 -8.09
CA VAL A 31 14.28 -0.04 -8.22
C VAL A 31 14.88 -0.40 -6.86
N ALA A 32 15.49 0.56 -6.17
CA ALA A 32 16.11 0.31 -4.87
C ALA A 32 15.12 -0.23 -3.82
N LEU A 33 13.87 0.22 -3.87
CA LEU A 33 12.80 -0.28 -3.00
C LEU A 33 12.43 -1.73 -3.33
N VAL A 34 12.24 -2.06 -4.61
CA VAL A 34 11.95 -3.44 -5.03
C VAL A 34 13.10 -4.39 -4.69
N ASP A 35 14.34 -3.95 -4.88
CA ASP A 35 15.53 -4.75 -4.61
C ASP A 35 15.72 -5.07 -3.12
N ARG A 36 15.23 -4.20 -2.23
CA ARG A 36 15.28 -4.41 -0.77
C ARG A 36 14.41 -5.56 -0.28
N TRP A 37 13.49 -6.10 -1.10
CA TRP A 37 12.69 -7.24 -0.68
C TRP A 37 13.61 -8.45 -0.36
N PRO A 38 13.41 -9.14 0.79
CA PRO A 38 12.27 -9.06 1.70
C PRO A 38 12.39 -8.06 2.87
N ASP A 39 13.51 -7.34 3.00
CA ASP A 39 13.80 -6.36 4.06
C ASP A 39 13.10 -4.99 3.85
N TRP A 40 11.83 -5.02 3.46
CA TRP A 40 11.04 -3.81 3.33
C TRP A 40 10.74 -3.17 4.69
N PRO A 41 10.65 -1.83 4.75
CA PRO A 41 10.30 -1.14 5.99
C PRO A 41 8.85 -1.36 6.41
N SER A 42 8.00 -1.84 5.50
CA SER A 42 6.60 -2.16 5.73
C SER A 42 6.22 -3.40 4.91
N PRO A 43 5.32 -4.27 5.43
CA PRO A 43 4.78 -5.38 4.64
C PRO A 43 3.95 -4.90 3.45
N VAL A 44 3.52 -3.64 3.42
CA VAL A 44 2.79 -3.04 2.30
C VAL A 44 3.62 -1.92 1.69
N VAL A 45 3.90 -2.01 0.40
CA VAL A 45 4.66 -1.02 -0.35
C VAL A 45 3.86 -0.51 -1.55
N VAL A 46 3.92 0.80 -1.81
CA VAL A 46 3.22 1.45 -2.93
C VAL A 46 4.20 2.13 -3.87
N LEU A 47 4.31 1.63 -5.10
CA LEU A 47 4.98 2.32 -6.19
C LEU A 47 4.00 3.27 -6.87
N ALA A 48 4.06 4.57 -6.55
CA ALA A 48 3.27 5.58 -7.24
C ALA A 48 4.14 6.36 -8.25
N GLY A 49 3.60 6.66 -9.43
CA GLY A 49 4.28 7.51 -10.41
C GLY A 49 3.56 7.53 -11.76
N PRO A 50 3.84 8.49 -12.66
CA PRO A 50 3.13 8.67 -13.92
C PRO A 50 3.09 7.40 -14.80
N ALA A 51 2.17 7.36 -15.77
CA ALA A 51 2.19 6.30 -16.79
C ALA A 51 3.54 6.29 -17.53
N GLY A 52 4.03 5.11 -17.90
CA GLY A 52 5.29 4.97 -18.65
C GLY A 52 6.58 5.02 -17.84
N CYS A 53 6.56 5.18 -16.50
CA CYS A 53 7.77 5.21 -15.68
C CYS A 53 8.32 3.82 -15.25
N GLY A 54 7.76 2.72 -15.77
CA GLY A 54 8.29 1.37 -15.52
C GLY A 54 7.75 0.62 -14.31
N LYS A 55 6.76 1.16 -13.56
CA LYS A 55 6.18 0.49 -12.36
C LYS A 55 5.74 -0.95 -12.62
N THR A 56 4.97 -1.18 -13.68
CA THR A 56 4.48 -2.52 -14.06
C THR A 56 5.63 -3.48 -14.36
N HIS A 57 6.73 -2.99 -14.92
CA HIS A 57 7.92 -3.81 -15.17
C HIS A 57 8.61 -4.20 -13.86
N LEU A 58 8.85 -3.23 -12.96
CA LEU A 58 9.43 -3.49 -11.64
C LEU A 58 8.55 -4.42 -10.79
N ALA A 59 7.24 -4.19 -10.80
CA ALA A 59 6.27 -5.05 -10.14
C ALA A 59 6.25 -6.46 -10.70
N SER A 60 6.43 -6.63 -12.02
CA SER A 60 6.52 -7.95 -12.64
C SER A 60 7.78 -8.70 -12.24
N ILE A 61 8.93 -8.00 -12.15
CA ILE A 61 10.19 -8.57 -11.65
C ILE A 61 10.02 -9.03 -10.21
N TRP A 62 9.50 -8.15 -9.34
CA TRP A 62 9.23 -8.49 -7.95
C TRP A 62 8.29 -9.68 -7.81
N ARG A 63 7.17 -9.68 -8.55
CA ARG A 63 6.18 -10.76 -8.53
C ARG A 63 6.81 -12.12 -8.87
N ALA A 64 7.65 -12.16 -9.91
CA ALA A 64 8.35 -13.38 -10.30
C ALA A 64 9.33 -13.84 -9.21
N ARG A 65 10.08 -12.91 -8.60
CA ARG A 65 11.04 -13.19 -7.53
C ARG A 65 10.37 -13.65 -6.22
N ALA A 66 9.26 -13.02 -5.85
CA ALA A 66 8.53 -13.29 -4.61
C ALA A 66 7.51 -14.44 -4.74
N GLY A 67 7.24 -14.93 -5.95
CA GLY A 67 6.15 -15.87 -6.21
C GLY A 67 4.78 -15.25 -5.91
N ALA A 68 4.64 -13.94 -6.10
CA ALA A 68 3.45 -13.19 -5.69
C ALA A 68 2.24 -13.48 -6.59
N VAL A 69 1.06 -13.52 -5.98
CA VAL A 69 -0.22 -13.65 -6.68
C VAL A 69 -0.63 -12.28 -7.19
N LYS A 70 -0.92 -12.17 -8.50
CA LYS A 70 -1.50 -10.94 -9.05
C LYS A 70 -3.00 -10.93 -8.73
N VAL A 71 -3.44 -9.85 -8.07
CA VAL A 71 -4.81 -9.62 -7.66
C VAL A 71 -5.38 -8.46 -8.47
N ASP A 72 -6.63 -8.60 -8.93
CA ASP A 72 -7.36 -7.54 -9.62
C ASP A 72 -7.92 -6.55 -8.58
N ALA A 73 -7.68 -5.26 -8.78
CA ALA A 73 -8.09 -4.21 -7.84
C ALA A 73 -9.60 -4.12 -7.64
N GLY A 74 -10.41 -4.52 -8.62
CA GLY A 74 -11.87 -4.47 -8.56
C GLY A 74 -12.51 -5.78 -8.10
N ARG A 75 -11.72 -6.84 -7.87
CA ARG A 75 -12.18 -8.18 -7.49
C ARG A 75 -11.27 -8.81 -6.44
N ILE A 76 -10.88 -8.02 -5.45
CA ILE A 76 -9.95 -8.46 -4.41
C ILE A 76 -10.60 -9.58 -3.58
N GLY A 77 -11.87 -9.41 -3.21
CA GLY A 77 -12.64 -10.41 -2.46
C GLY A 77 -12.60 -11.82 -3.06
N ASP A 78 -12.70 -11.94 -4.39
CA ASP A 78 -12.70 -13.23 -5.09
C ASP A 78 -11.39 -14.01 -4.90
N CYS A 79 -10.27 -13.29 -4.74
CA CYS A 79 -8.95 -13.90 -4.62
C CYS A 79 -8.61 -14.27 -3.17
N MET A 80 -9.30 -13.70 -2.18
CA MET A 80 -8.88 -13.75 -0.78
C MET A 80 -8.83 -15.15 -0.19
N ALA A 81 -9.84 -15.98 -0.48
CA ALA A 81 -9.87 -17.37 -0.02
C ALA A 81 -8.69 -18.21 -0.56
N SER A 82 -8.16 -17.84 -1.73
CA SER A 82 -7.08 -18.57 -2.39
C SER A 82 -5.68 -18.02 -2.06
N LEU A 83 -5.56 -16.77 -1.60
CA LEU A 83 -4.26 -16.11 -1.44
C LEU A 83 -3.37 -16.82 -0.41
N GLY A 84 -3.93 -17.17 0.76
CA GLY A 84 -3.19 -17.71 1.89
C GLY A 84 -2.14 -16.72 2.42
N ALA A 85 -0.95 -17.21 2.75
CA ALA A 85 0.18 -16.38 3.21
C ALA A 85 1.10 -15.89 2.07
N ARG A 86 0.69 -16.05 0.81
CA ARG A 86 1.54 -15.70 -0.34
C ARG A 86 1.60 -14.18 -0.54
N PRO A 87 2.73 -13.64 -1.00
CA PRO A 87 2.81 -12.24 -1.37
C PRO A 87 1.79 -11.89 -2.45
N ALA A 88 1.33 -10.64 -2.46
CA ALA A 88 0.30 -10.17 -3.38
C ALA A 88 0.80 -8.97 -4.19
N LEU A 89 0.42 -8.90 -5.47
CA LEU A 89 0.61 -7.74 -6.31
C LEU A 89 -0.76 -7.21 -6.76
N ILE A 90 -1.04 -5.93 -6.54
CA ILE A 90 -2.06 -5.20 -7.30
C ILE A 90 -1.35 -4.18 -8.19
N ASP A 91 -1.59 -4.28 -9.48
CA ASP A 91 -0.96 -3.42 -10.48
C ASP A 91 -1.97 -2.40 -11.00
N ASP A 92 -1.59 -1.12 -11.02
CA ASP A 92 -2.38 0.03 -11.44
C ASP A 92 -3.71 0.15 -10.66
N VAL A 93 -3.62 0.11 -9.32
CA VAL A 93 -4.79 0.12 -8.40
C VAL A 93 -5.70 1.35 -8.62
N ASP A 94 -5.18 2.48 -9.09
CA ASP A 94 -5.95 3.71 -9.32
C ASP A 94 -6.40 3.90 -10.78
N ALA A 95 -6.25 2.88 -11.63
CA ALA A 95 -6.63 2.94 -13.04
C ALA A 95 -8.11 2.58 -13.31
N GLY A 96 -8.82 2.03 -12.33
CA GLY A 96 -10.19 1.52 -12.47
C GLY A 96 -10.96 1.49 -11.15
N PRO A 97 -12.12 0.79 -11.10
CA PRO A 97 -12.83 0.58 -9.85
C PRO A 97 -11.99 -0.22 -8.86
N VAL A 98 -12.05 0.17 -7.58
CA VAL A 98 -11.33 -0.47 -6.49
C VAL A 98 -12.32 -1.06 -5.51
N ASP A 99 -12.14 -2.34 -5.20
CA ASP A 99 -12.80 -3.01 -4.07
C ASP A 99 -12.12 -2.54 -2.78
N GLU A 100 -12.62 -1.43 -2.21
CA GLU A 100 -12.01 -0.78 -1.05
C GLU A 100 -12.04 -1.69 0.20
N GLU A 101 -13.14 -2.42 0.40
CA GLU A 101 -13.29 -3.37 1.51
C GLU A 101 -12.33 -4.56 1.33
N GLY A 102 -12.27 -5.13 0.13
CA GLY A 102 -11.32 -6.19 -0.20
C GLY A 102 -9.87 -5.74 -0.04
N LEU A 103 -9.52 -4.52 -0.46
CA LEU A 103 -8.17 -3.95 -0.29
C LEU A 103 -7.79 -3.84 1.19
N PHE A 104 -8.71 -3.38 2.03
CA PHE A 104 -8.50 -3.31 3.47
C PHE A 104 -8.24 -4.70 4.09
N HIS A 105 -9.06 -5.69 3.75
CA HIS A 105 -8.88 -7.05 4.23
C HIS A 105 -7.56 -7.67 3.73
N LEU A 106 -7.18 -7.41 2.49
CA LEU A 106 -5.91 -7.88 1.92
C LEU A 106 -4.72 -7.30 2.67
N ILE A 107 -4.71 -6.00 2.94
CA ILE A 107 -3.66 -5.32 3.71
C ILE A 107 -3.49 -5.96 5.10
N ASN A 108 -4.60 -6.23 5.78
CA ASN A 108 -4.58 -6.86 7.10
C ASN A 108 -4.14 -8.33 7.03
N ALA A 109 -4.57 -9.06 6.01
CA ALA A 109 -4.18 -10.44 5.80
C ALA A 109 -2.67 -10.58 5.59
N VAL A 110 -2.05 -9.73 4.75
CA VAL A 110 -0.60 -9.79 4.53
C VAL A 110 0.19 -9.39 5.77
N ARG A 111 -0.27 -8.37 6.52
CA ARG A 111 0.33 -7.95 7.79
C ARG A 111 0.30 -9.07 8.82
N GLY A 112 -0.87 -9.68 9.02
CA GLY A 112 -1.06 -10.77 10.01
C GLY A 112 -0.34 -12.06 9.62
N ALA A 113 -0.19 -12.35 8.33
CA ALA A 113 0.49 -13.54 7.84
C ALA A 113 2.02 -13.41 7.76
N GLY A 114 2.59 -12.23 8.03
CA GLY A 114 4.01 -11.95 7.79
C GLY A 114 4.39 -12.00 6.31
N SER A 115 3.43 -11.68 5.43
CA SER A 115 3.61 -11.65 3.98
C SER A 115 3.81 -10.21 3.47
N THR A 116 3.93 -10.06 2.15
CA THR A 116 4.20 -8.76 1.52
C THR A 116 3.19 -8.43 0.43
N LEU A 117 2.79 -7.17 0.34
CA LEU A 117 1.91 -6.62 -0.69
C LEU A 117 2.61 -5.49 -1.42
N LEU A 118 2.68 -5.59 -2.74
CA LEU A 118 3.08 -4.51 -3.62
C LEU A 118 1.85 -3.93 -4.32
N LEU A 119 1.71 -2.62 -4.28
CA LEU A 119 0.70 -1.86 -5.01
C LEU A 119 1.42 -0.97 -6.03
N THR A 120 0.95 -0.90 -7.27
CA THR A 120 1.38 0.15 -8.21
C THR A 120 0.22 1.10 -8.52
N ALA A 121 0.53 2.37 -8.72
CA ALA A 121 -0.46 3.40 -9.00
C ALA A 121 0.12 4.59 -9.77
N ARG A 122 -0.74 5.36 -10.42
CA ARG A 122 -0.40 6.60 -11.10
C ARG A 122 -0.38 7.79 -10.14
N ARG A 123 -1.27 7.77 -9.15
CA ARG A 123 -1.40 8.80 -8.11
C ARG A 123 -0.96 8.26 -6.76
N PHE A 124 -0.60 9.16 -5.84
CA PHE A 124 -0.29 8.80 -4.46
C PHE A 124 -1.54 8.31 -3.72
N PRO A 125 -1.42 7.40 -2.72
CA PRO A 125 -2.54 6.90 -1.92
C PRO A 125 -3.43 7.98 -1.30
N SER A 126 -2.83 9.10 -0.87
CA SER A 126 -3.56 10.27 -0.35
C SER A 126 -4.54 10.87 -1.34
N ALA A 127 -4.40 10.57 -2.64
CA ALA A 127 -5.31 10.99 -3.70
C ALA A 127 -6.30 9.90 -4.15
N TRP A 128 -6.25 8.69 -3.57
CA TRP A 128 -7.19 7.61 -3.89
C TRP A 128 -8.53 7.76 -3.15
N GLY A 129 -8.60 8.64 -2.14
CA GLY A 129 -9.83 8.84 -1.36
C GLY A 129 -10.14 7.71 -0.37
N VAL A 130 -9.31 6.66 -0.35
CA VAL A 130 -9.45 5.53 0.58
C VAL A 130 -9.13 6.01 1.98
N ARG A 131 -10.15 6.12 2.83
CA ARG A 131 -9.97 6.15 4.28
C ARG A 131 -9.64 4.74 4.71
N LEU A 132 -8.36 4.38 4.63
CA LEU A 132 -7.88 3.28 5.46
C LEU A 132 -8.28 3.66 6.91
N PRO A 133 -8.94 2.80 7.69
CA PRO A 133 -9.30 3.12 9.07
C PRO A 133 -8.15 2.77 10.01
N ASP A 134 -7.75 3.75 10.81
CA ASP A 134 -6.63 3.68 11.76
C ASP A 134 -6.48 2.28 12.38
N LEU A 135 -5.36 1.64 12.09
CA LEU A 135 -5.07 0.26 12.49
C LEU A 135 -4.18 0.34 13.73
N ALA A 136 -4.85 0.37 14.88
CA ALA A 136 -4.27 0.40 16.23
C ALA A 136 -3.29 -0.76 16.52
#